data_AF-A0A7G2CQD8-F1
#
_entry.id   AF-A0A7G2CQD8-F1
#
_cell.length_a   1.000
_cell.length_b   1.000
_cell.length_c   1.000
_cell.angle_alpha   90.00
_cell.angle_beta   90.00
_cell.angle_gamma   90.00
#
_symmetry.space_group_name_H-M   'P 1'
#
loop_
_entity.id
_entity.type
_entity.pdbx_description
1 polymer ?
#
loop_
_entity_poly.entity_id
_entity_poly.type
_entity_poly.pdbx_seq_one_letter_code
_entity_poly.pdbx_strand_id
1 'polypeptide(L)'
;MMTYFPVPDIPVCYNVYDRFPSFYFGAKIGSGGYGVVFKCRDNQHPERGRVAIKVFYKSAVLSFVTWRQVLYEIDLMKGNDHSNIVQLYEVFQTDTFVALVMEAGHGGKIRQALRVIEEHNLPLEPFVANVCLQVAKGMQYLWSRHIVHGDVKLDNIVLSEDYSRVILIDFGISRKVEPFEKKNYTIRGSLYYIAPELLAALSVGQASIYCTGEDLSVADVFSLGVVAYRMLTGKSPFTCGDVHGQYAHTRTGFDFSDRLWGHRSMQARAFTQRLMAVNPSKRGDWSGIVDSNFITQKTRAMPELLKLRQEIIADNEAELKEWSTIEDTAVSPHTVMCRRTFFSPFSFFK
;
A
#
# COMPACT_ATOMS: atom_id res chain seq x y z
N MET A 1 -17.38 27.79 -8.13
CA MET A 1 -17.75 27.84 -6.70
C MET A 1 -18.17 26.44 -6.25
N MET A 2 -17.27 25.66 -5.65
CA MET A 2 -17.55 24.29 -5.14
C MET A 2 -17.17 24.15 -3.66
N THR A 3 -17.21 25.23 -2.87
CA THR A 3 -16.63 25.23 -1.52
C THR A 3 -17.56 24.80 -0.41
N TYR A 4 -18.87 24.61 -0.66
CA TYR A 4 -19.86 24.43 0.41
C TYR A 4 -21.03 23.50 0.08
N PHE A 5 -20.84 22.46 -0.73
CA PHE A 5 -21.89 21.43 -0.86
C PHE A 5 -21.52 20.18 -0.06
N PRO A 6 -22.39 19.69 0.84
CA PRO A 6 -22.23 18.38 1.43
C PRO A 6 -22.23 17.34 0.31
N VAL A 7 -21.27 16.41 0.35
CA VAL A 7 -21.28 15.25 -0.54
C VAL A 7 -22.48 14.39 -0.15
N PRO A 8 -23.41 14.09 -1.07
CA PRO A 8 -24.57 13.26 -0.78
C PRO A 8 -24.15 11.91 -0.18
N ASP A 9 -25.00 11.36 0.70
CA ASP A 9 -24.84 10.03 1.31
C ASP A 9 -23.57 9.83 2.17
N ILE A 10 -22.84 10.91 2.49
CA ILE A 10 -21.73 10.88 3.45
C ILE A 10 -22.15 11.65 4.72
N PRO A 11 -22.15 11.01 5.91
CA PRO A 11 -22.47 11.67 7.18
C PRO A 11 -21.56 12.85 7.48
N VAL A 12 -22.12 13.93 8.02
CA VAL A 12 -21.34 15.09 8.48
C VAL A 12 -20.87 14.87 9.91
N CYS A 13 -19.57 15.04 10.16
CA CYS A 13 -18.97 15.05 11.49
C CYS A 13 -18.59 16.49 11.84
N TYR A 14 -19.25 17.06 12.85
CA TYR A 14 -19.02 18.46 13.27
C TYR A 14 -17.84 18.60 14.23
N ASN A 15 -17.51 17.55 15.01
CA ASN A 15 -16.40 17.60 15.96
C ASN A 15 -15.47 16.38 15.80
N VAL A 16 -14.50 16.53 14.89
CA VAL A 16 -13.51 15.48 14.58
C VAL A 16 -12.54 15.27 15.74
N TYR A 17 -12.19 16.32 16.48
CA TYR A 17 -11.18 16.24 17.55
C TYR A 17 -11.69 15.58 18.82
N ASP A 18 -12.98 15.70 19.15
CA ASP A 18 -13.56 14.96 20.29
C ASP A 18 -13.48 13.44 20.06
N ARG A 19 -13.77 13.02 18.82
CA ARG A 19 -13.73 11.61 18.43
C ARG A 19 -12.31 11.12 18.18
N PHE A 20 -11.49 11.90 17.51
CA PHE A 20 -10.11 11.59 17.16
C PHE A 20 -9.16 12.65 17.74
N PRO A 21 -8.86 12.65 19.05
CA PRO A 21 -8.01 13.67 19.67
C PRO A 21 -6.60 13.73 19.06
N SER A 22 -6.12 12.59 18.58
CA SER A 22 -4.83 12.46 17.89
C SER A 22 -4.87 12.87 16.42
N PHE A 23 -5.96 13.43 15.90
CA PHE A 23 -6.06 13.93 14.52
C PHE A 23 -5.40 15.31 14.38
N TYR A 24 -4.08 15.37 14.54
CA TYR A 24 -3.30 16.60 14.37
C TYR A 24 -2.09 16.36 13.46
N PHE A 25 -1.41 17.42 13.02
CA PHE A 25 -0.36 17.34 12.00
C PHE A 25 0.79 16.37 12.37
N GLY A 26 1.11 16.25 13.66
CA GLY A 26 2.13 15.31 14.14
C GLY A 26 1.77 13.85 13.89
N ALA A 27 0.48 13.48 13.86
CA ALA A 27 -0.02 12.13 13.60
C ALA A 27 -0.06 11.75 12.11
N LYS A 28 0.46 12.60 11.22
CA LYS A 28 0.52 12.37 9.79
C LYS A 28 1.50 11.25 9.48
N ILE A 29 1.01 10.18 8.85
CA ILE A 29 1.80 9.00 8.45
C ILE A 29 2.02 8.92 6.94
N GLY A 30 1.35 9.76 6.15
CA GLY A 30 1.53 9.81 4.70
C GLY A 30 0.92 11.05 4.05
N SER A 31 1.47 11.46 2.91
CA SER A 31 0.84 12.41 2.00
C SER A 31 1.24 12.13 0.56
N GLY A 32 0.28 12.25 -0.35
CA GLY A 32 0.52 12.14 -1.80
C GLY A 32 -0.61 12.76 -2.61
N GLY A 33 -0.64 12.49 -3.92
CA GLY A 33 -1.70 12.97 -4.82
C GLY A 33 -3.11 12.49 -4.46
N TYR A 34 -3.21 11.47 -3.62
CA TYR A 34 -4.46 10.83 -3.19
C TYR A 34 -4.87 11.25 -1.77
N GLY A 35 -4.36 12.37 -1.23
CA GLY A 35 -4.73 12.89 0.09
C GLY A 35 -3.67 12.69 1.17
N VAL A 36 -4.06 13.00 2.42
CA VAL A 36 -3.20 12.95 3.60
C VAL A 36 -3.71 11.88 4.54
N VAL A 37 -2.82 11.03 5.08
CA VAL A 37 -3.18 9.95 5.98
C VAL A 37 -2.67 10.21 7.38
N PHE A 38 -3.54 10.06 8.37
CA PHE A 38 -3.26 10.20 9.79
C PHE A 38 -3.47 8.87 10.51
N LYS A 39 -2.68 8.57 11.54
CA LYS A 39 -2.92 7.43 12.43
C LYS A 39 -3.53 7.95 13.73
N CYS A 40 -4.77 7.57 14.02
CA CYS A 40 -5.52 8.14 15.13
C CYS A 40 -6.10 7.08 16.06
N ARG A 41 -6.41 7.45 17.29
CA ARG A 41 -7.29 6.66 18.17
C ARG A 41 -8.74 7.07 17.93
N ASP A 42 -9.63 6.11 17.77
CA ASP A 42 -11.07 6.36 17.69
C ASP A 42 -11.69 6.21 19.09
N ASN A 43 -12.06 7.33 19.73
CA ASN A 43 -12.64 7.31 21.06
C ASN A 43 -14.08 6.77 21.08
N GLN A 44 -14.78 6.78 19.95
CA GLN A 44 -16.13 6.21 19.85
C GLN A 44 -16.11 4.69 19.66
N HIS A 45 -15.01 4.17 19.11
CA HIS A 45 -14.81 2.75 18.83
C HIS A 45 -13.46 2.26 19.37
N PRO A 46 -13.28 2.23 20.70
CA PRO A 46 -12.01 1.85 21.32
C PRO A 46 -11.59 0.42 20.96
N GLU A 47 -12.53 -0.47 20.64
CA GLU A 47 -12.30 -1.85 20.20
C GLU A 47 -11.49 -1.96 18.91
N ARG A 48 -11.48 -0.90 18.07
CA ARG A 48 -10.70 -0.84 16.82
C ARG A 48 -9.22 -0.51 17.08
N GLY A 49 -8.89 -0.08 18.29
CA GLY A 49 -7.56 0.46 18.61
C GLY A 49 -7.24 1.70 17.76
N ARG A 50 -6.02 1.76 17.20
CA ARG A 50 -5.64 2.83 16.26
C ARG A 50 -6.20 2.57 14.86
N VAL A 51 -6.69 3.62 14.21
CA VAL A 51 -7.23 3.64 12.84
C VAL A 51 -6.38 4.51 11.92
N ALA A 52 -6.47 4.29 10.61
CA ALA A 52 -5.88 5.15 9.59
C ALA A 52 -6.98 6.04 8.99
N ILE A 53 -6.80 7.35 9.03
CA ILE A 53 -7.75 8.34 8.50
C ILE A 53 -7.16 8.98 7.25
N LYS A 54 -7.70 8.66 6.07
CA LYS A 54 -7.30 9.25 4.79
C LYS A 54 -8.21 10.43 4.46
N VAL A 55 -7.62 11.60 4.27
CA VAL A 55 -8.30 12.90 4.19
C VAL A 55 -8.15 13.50 2.80
N PHE A 56 -9.28 13.93 2.24
CA PHE A 56 -9.39 14.63 0.97
C PHE A 56 -9.99 16.02 1.21
N TYR A 57 -9.16 17.07 1.14
CA TYR A 57 -9.59 18.44 1.40
C TYR A 57 -10.50 18.99 0.32
N LYS A 58 -11.69 19.46 0.70
CA LYS A 58 -12.62 20.22 -0.15
C LYS A 58 -11.99 21.55 -0.52
N SER A 59 -11.26 21.59 -1.64
CA SER A 59 -10.73 22.83 -2.19
C SER A 59 -11.58 23.30 -3.37
N ALA A 60 -11.63 24.62 -3.58
CA ALA A 60 -12.27 25.20 -4.77
C ALA A 60 -11.60 24.75 -6.09
N VAL A 61 -10.39 24.18 -6.00
CA VAL A 61 -9.54 23.75 -7.12
C VAL A 61 -9.64 22.24 -7.36
N LEU A 62 -10.26 21.47 -6.44
CA LEU A 62 -10.54 20.07 -6.71
C LEU A 62 -11.49 19.98 -7.90
N SER A 63 -10.96 19.46 -9.00
CA SER A 63 -11.76 19.22 -10.20
C SER A 63 -12.85 18.19 -9.88
N PHE A 64 -13.99 18.29 -10.57
CA PHE A 64 -15.03 17.26 -10.57
C PHE A 64 -14.47 15.84 -10.81
N VAL A 65 -13.39 15.75 -11.60
CA VAL A 65 -12.67 14.49 -11.87
C VAL A 65 -12.07 13.90 -10.60
N THR A 66 -11.43 14.71 -9.76
CA THR A 66 -10.83 14.24 -8.50
C THR A 66 -11.90 13.75 -7.53
N TRP A 67 -13.04 14.44 -7.43
CA TRP A 67 -14.17 13.98 -6.61
C TRP A 67 -14.73 12.64 -7.06
N ARG A 68 -14.85 12.42 -8.38
CA ARG A 68 -15.24 11.11 -8.91
C ARG A 68 -14.25 10.01 -8.54
N GLN A 69 -12.95 10.31 -8.51
CA GLN A 69 -11.93 9.35 -8.08
C GLN A 69 -12.09 8.99 -6.59
N VAL A 70 -12.34 9.96 -5.72
CA VAL A 70 -12.57 9.71 -4.29
C VAL A 70 -13.80 8.83 -4.06
N LEU A 71 -14.92 9.16 -4.71
CA LEU A 71 -16.15 8.37 -4.60
C LEU A 71 -15.97 6.95 -5.16
N TYR A 72 -15.20 6.81 -6.23
CA TYR A 72 -14.87 5.51 -6.81
C TYR A 72 -13.97 4.69 -5.90
N GLU A 73 -12.98 5.30 -5.26
CA GLU A 73 -12.13 4.63 -4.27
C GLU A 73 -12.97 4.11 -3.09
N ILE A 74 -13.91 4.93 -2.59
CA ILE A 74 -14.87 4.51 -1.56
C ILE A 74 -15.71 3.32 -2.05
N ASP A 75 -16.24 3.36 -3.29
CA ASP A 75 -17.03 2.24 -3.86
C ASP A 75 -16.23 0.94 -3.94
N LEU A 76 -14.95 1.00 -4.32
CA LEU A 76 -14.09 -0.17 -4.40
C LEU A 76 -13.82 -0.79 -3.03
N MET A 77 -13.72 0.04 -1.99
CA MET A 77 -13.46 -0.45 -0.63
C MET A 77 -14.73 -0.89 0.12
N LYS A 78 -15.90 -0.38 -0.29
CA LYS A 78 -17.18 -0.79 0.30
C LYS A 78 -17.39 -2.29 0.13
N GLY A 79 -17.78 -2.94 1.22
CA GLY A 79 -18.02 -4.38 1.26
C GLY A 79 -16.76 -5.25 1.16
N ASN A 80 -15.56 -4.67 1.26
CA ASN A 80 -14.34 -5.46 1.48
C ASN A 80 -14.44 -6.19 2.83
N ASP A 81 -14.35 -7.51 2.77
CA ASP A 81 -14.31 -8.40 3.93
C ASP A 81 -13.31 -9.53 3.64
N HIS A 82 -12.03 -9.22 3.87
CA HIS A 82 -10.94 -10.16 3.70
C HIS A 82 -9.75 -9.73 4.56
N SER A 83 -9.14 -10.66 5.29
CA SER A 83 -8.06 -10.37 6.26
C SER A 83 -6.81 -9.74 5.65
N ASN A 84 -6.60 -9.88 4.33
CA ASN A 84 -5.45 -9.33 3.62
C ASN A 84 -5.73 -8.06 2.81
N ILE A 85 -6.94 -7.51 2.91
CA ILE A 85 -7.34 -6.26 2.25
C ILE A 85 -7.81 -5.29 3.33
N VAL A 86 -7.39 -4.03 3.24
CA VAL A 86 -7.80 -3.01 4.21
C VAL A 86 -9.33 -2.92 4.34
N GLN A 87 -9.80 -2.93 5.58
CA GLN A 87 -11.19 -2.69 5.89
C GLN A 87 -11.48 -1.17 5.95
N LEU A 88 -12.51 -0.73 5.24
CA LEU A 88 -13.10 0.60 5.41
C LEU A 88 -14.17 0.53 6.51
N TYR A 89 -13.92 1.16 7.65
CA TYR A 89 -14.87 1.18 8.76
C TYR A 89 -16.01 2.16 8.52
N GLU A 90 -15.68 3.37 8.08
CA GLU A 90 -16.66 4.42 7.85
C GLU A 90 -16.10 5.52 6.95
N VAL A 91 -17.00 6.34 6.44
CA VAL A 91 -16.69 7.58 5.72
C VAL A 91 -17.50 8.70 6.36
N PHE A 92 -16.86 9.83 6.62
CA PHE A 92 -17.54 11.04 7.05
C PHE A 92 -17.00 12.25 6.30
N GLN A 93 -17.69 13.37 6.44
CA GLN A 93 -17.24 14.64 5.89
C GLN A 93 -17.35 15.77 6.92
N THR A 94 -16.55 16.81 6.72
CA THR A 94 -16.65 18.10 7.39
C THR A 94 -16.92 19.17 6.34
N ASP A 95 -17.00 20.44 6.74
CA ASP A 95 -17.06 21.54 5.78
C ASP A 95 -15.81 21.64 4.91
N THR A 96 -14.67 21.11 5.37
CA THR A 96 -13.35 21.30 4.74
C THR A 96 -12.76 20.03 4.13
N PHE A 97 -13.28 18.84 4.42
CA PHE A 97 -12.75 17.59 3.86
C PHE A 97 -13.74 16.41 3.87
N VAL A 98 -13.42 15.37 3.12
CA VAL A 98 -13.97 14.01 3.27
C VAL A 98 -12.90 13.12 3.88
N ALA A 99 -13.27 12.28 4.82
CA ALA A 99 -12.37 11.38 5.54
C ALA A 99 -12.85 9.94 5.48
N LEU A 100 -11.92 9.04 5.21
CA LEU A 100 -12.12 7.59 5.21
C LEU A 100 -11.41 7.05 6.45
N VAL A 101 -12.16 6.40 7.35
CA VAL A 101 -11.61 5.73 8.53
C VAL A 101 -11.44 4.27 8.20
N MET A 102 -10.20 3.81 8.26
CA MET A 102 -9.78 2.49 7.78
C MET A 102 -9.00 1.74 8.85
N GLU A 103 -8.90 0.43 8.67
CA GLU A 103 -7.97 -0.42 9.41
C GLU A 103 -6.54 0.14 9.31
N ALA A 104 -5.84 0.19 10.45
CA ALA A 104 -4.42 0.54 10.49
C ALA A 104 -3.57 -0.74 10.55
N GLY A 105 -2.46 -0.77 9.81
CA GLY A 105 -1.40 -1.75 10.04
C GLY A 105 -0.55 -1.35 11.24
N HIS A 106 -0.87 -1.86 12.44
CA HIS A 106 -0.18 -1.47 13.68
C HIS A 106 1.32 -1.77 13.66
N GLY A 107 1.75 -2.84 12.98
CA GLY A 107 3.14 -3.24 12.81
C GLY A 107 3.92 -2.42 11.77
N GLY A 108 3.29 -1.43 11.14
CA GLY A 108 3.94 -0.53 10.21
C GLY A 108 4.17 -1.11 8.82
N LYS A 109 5.18 -0.59 8.12
CA LYS A 109 5.49 -0.94 6.73
C LYS A 109 6.51 -2.08 6.64
N ILE A 110 6.50 -2.81 5.53
CA ILE A 110 7.46 -3.91 5.28
C ILE A 110 8.93 -3.50 5.49
N ARG A 111 9.32 -2.27 5.14
CA ARG A 111 10.71 -1.80 5.32
C ARG A 111 11.20 -1.87 6.77
N GLN A 112 10.31 -1.63 7.74
CA GLN A 112 10.68 -1.69 9.16
C GLN A 112 10.82 -3.13 9.62
N ALA A 113 9.89 -3.99 9.22
CA ALA A 113 9.99 -5.42 9.51
C ALA A 113 11.26 -6.04 8.91
N LEU A 114 11.67 -5.65 7.71
CA LEU A 114 12.92 -6.09 7.12
C LEU A 114 14.14 -5.66 7.93
N ARG A 115 14.11 -4.46 8.51
CA ARG A 115 15.18 -3.95 9.37
C ARG A 115 15.31 -4.79 10.64
N VAL A 116 14.21 -5.09 11.32
CA VAL A 116 14.17 -5.98 12.50
C VAL A 116 14.69 -7.38 12.14
N ILE A 117 14.28 -7.91 10.99
CA ILE A 117 14.74 -9.23 10.51
C ILE A 117 16.25 -9.24 10.29
N GLU A 118 16.82 -8.17 9.72
CA GLU A 118 18.25 -8.03 9.50
C GLU A 118 19.04 -7.84 10.81
N GLU A 119 18.59 -6.90 11.66
CA GLU A 119 19.24 -6.56 12.93
C GLU A 119 19.33 -7.76 13.88
N HIS A 120 18.31 -8.64 13.87
CA HIS A 120 18.25 -9.83 14.71
C HIS A 120 18.54 -11.15 13.99
N ASN A 121 19.04 -11.10 12.74
CA ASN A 121 19.34 -12.29 11.93
C ASN A 121 18.18 -13.31 11.83
N LEU A 122 16.94 -12.81 11.77
CA LEU A 122 15.77 -13.67 11.64
C LEU A 122 15.70 -14.30 10.24
N PRO A 123 15.06 -15.48 10.09
CA PRO A 123 14.89 -16.11 8.78
C PRO A 123 14.07 -15.26 7.80
N LEU A 124 14.74 -14.64 6.81
CA LEU A 124 14.08 -13.75 5.85
C LEU A 124 13.07 -14.47 4.93
N GLU A 125 13.41 -15.65 4.41
CA GLU A 125 12.57 -16.32 3.39
C GLU A 125 11.18 -16.72 3.90
N PRO A 126 11.01 -17.27 5.11
CA PRO A 126 9.69 -17.48 5.71
C PRO A 126 8.84 -16.21 5.76
N PHE A 127 9.43 -15.08 6.15
CA PHE A 127 8.73 -13.79 6.18
C PHE A 127 8.32 -13.32 4.79
N VAL A 128 9.22 -13.36 3.80
CA VAL A 128 8.91 -12.99 2.41
C VAL A 128 7.83 -13.91 1.83
N ALA A 129 7.91 -15.21 2.08
CA ALA A 129 6.92 -16.17 1.64
C ALA A 129 5.55 -15.88 2.26
N ASN A 130 5.50 -15.54 3.56
CA ASN A 130 4.24 -15.14 4.22
C ASN A 130 3.63 -13.87 3.61
N VAL A 131 4.45 -12.86 3.33
CA VAL A 131 4.01 -11.62 2.66
C VAL A 131 3.45 -11.94 1.28
N CYS A 132 4.16 -12.72 0.47
CA CYS A 132 3.70 -13.07 -0.87
C CYS A 132 2.42 -13.91 -0.85
N LEU A 133 2.30 -14.86 0.08
CA LEU A 133 1.10 -15.68 0.27
C LEU A 133 -0.12 -14.81 0.58
N GLN A 134 0.01 -13.93 1.56
CA GLN A 134 -1.12 -13.13 2.04
C GLN A 134 -1.52 -12.04 1.04
N VAL A 135 -0.55 -11.42 0.35
CA VAL A 135 -0.86 -10.53 -0.78
C VAL A 135 -1.58 -11.33 -1.89
N ALA A 136 -1.11 -12.51 -2.25
CA ALA A 136 -1.77 -13.34 -3.26
C ALA A 136 -3.21 -13.71 -2.87
N LYS A 137 -3.47 -14.05 -1.60
CA LYS A 137 -4.84 -14.29 -1.08
C LYS A 137 -5.72 -13.04 -1.19
N GLY A 138 -5.20 -11.87 -0.79
CA GLY A 138 -5.90 -10.60 -0.97
C GLY A 138 -6.22 -10.31 -2.44
N MET A 139 -5.27 -10.58 -3.33
CA MET A 139 -5.47 -10.40 -4.77
C MET A 139 -6.45 -11.41 -5.37
N GLN A 140 -6.51 -12.67 -4.89
CA GLN A 140 -7.57 -13.62 -5.26
C GLN A 140 -8.96 -13.08 -4.90
N TYR A 141 -9.09 -12.50 -3.70
CA TYR A 141 -10.33 -11.89 -3.24
C TYR A 141 -10.74 -10.68 -4.09
N LEU A 142 -9.80 -9.79 -4.44
CA LEU A 142 -10.10 -8.68 -5.33
C LEU A 142 -10.46 -9.16 -6.74
N TRP A 143 -9.74 -10.16 -7.24
CA TRP A 143 -9.96 -10.71 -8.57
C TRP A 143 -11.33 -11.41 -8.71
N SER A 144 -11.80 -12.10 -7.67
CA SER A 144 -13.14 -12.69 -7.65
C SER A 144 -14.27 -11.64 -7.70
N ARG A 145 -13.95 -10.39 -7.34
CA ARG A 145 -14.81 -9.21 -7.46
C ARG A 145 -14.51 -8.37 -8.71
N HIS A 146 -13.68 -8.90 -9.60
CA HIS A 146 -13.23 -8.26 -10.83
C HIS A 146 -12.54 -6.90 -10.59
N ILE A 147 -11.78 -6.81 -9.51
CA ILE A 147 -10.98 -5.63 -9.16
C ILE A 147 -9.51 -5.95 -9.41
N VAL A 148 -8.84 -5.05 -10.14
CA VAL A 148 -7.38 -5.02 -10.26
C VAL A 148 -6.86 -3.92 -9.34
N HIS A 149 -5.80 -4.22 -8.58
CA HIS A 149 -5.23 -3.28 -7.63
C HIS A 149 -4.41 -2.20 -8.36
N GLY A 150 -3.50 -2.63 -9.24
CA GLY A 150 -2.71 -1.76 -10.13
C GLY A 150 -1.53 -1.03 -9.47
N ASP A 151 -1.36 -1.12 -8.16
CA ASP A 151 -0.23 -0.50 -7.42
C ASP A 151 0.32 -1.39 -6.29
N VAL A 152 0.51 -2.68 -6.58
CA VAL A 152 1.13 -3.59 -5.61
C VAL A 152 2.60 -3.21 -5.43
N LYS A 153 2.95 -2.68 -4.25
CA LYS A 153 4.31 -2.23 -3.91
C LYS A 153 4.54 -2.28 -2.41
N LEU A 154 5.81 -2.20 -1.99
CA LEU A 154 6.19 -2.24 -0.57
C LEU A 154 5.51 -1.16 0.28
N ASP A 155 5.26 0.02 -0.29
CA ASP A 155 4.62 1.14 0.41
C ASP A 155 3.12 0.93 0.69
N ASN A 156 2.48 0.06 -0.07
CA ASN A 156 1.05 -0.26 0.01
C ASN A 156 0.81 -1.60 0.74
N ILE A 157 1.82 -2.13 1.42
CA ILE A 157 1.71 -3.35 2.22
C ILE A 157 2.08 -2.99 3.66
N VAL A 158 1.15 -3.22 4.58
CA VAL A 158 1.34 -2.99 6.02
C VAL A 158 1.10 -4.27 6.81
N LEU A 159 1.56 -4.28 8.06
CA LEU A 159 1.53 -5.46 8.91
C LEU A 159 0.68 -5.23 10.16
N SER A 160 0.10 -6.30 10.69
CA SER A 160 -0.35 -6.32 12.09
C SER A 160 0.84 -6.16 13.05
N GLU A 161 0.57 -5.78 14.30
CA GLU A 161 1.60 -5.54 15.32
C GLU A 161 2.55 -6.72 15.56
N ASP A 162 2.01 -7.94 15.47
CA ASP A 162 2.73 -9.21 15.61
C ASP A 162 3.37 -9.71 14.30
N TYR A 163 3.20 -9.00 13.19
CA TYR A 163 3.63 -9.41 11.82
C TYR A 163 2.97 -10.68 11.28
N SER A 164 1.93 -11.20 11.96
CA SER A 164 1.22 -12.40 11.50
C SER A 164 0.30 -12.14 10.32
N ARG A 165 -0.27 -10.92 10.23
CA ARG A 165 -1.19 -10.50 9.16
C ARG A 165 -0.56 -9.44 8.27
N VAL A 166 -0.78 -9.59 6.98
CA VAL A 166 -0.33 -8.68 5.93
C VAL A 166 -1.55 -8.08 5.28
N ILE A 167 -1.61 -6.75 5.19
CA ILE A 167 -2.77 -6.01 4.73
C ILE A 167 -2.34 -5.16 3.53
N LEU A 168 -2.99 -5.36 2.39
CA LEU A 168 -2.85 -4.52 1.21
C LEU A 168 -3.74 -3.27 1.38
N ILE A 169 -3.14 -2.10 1.19
CA ILE A 169 -3.77 -0.79 1.37
C ILE A 169 -3.73 0.03 0.08
N ASP A 170 -4.49 1.12 0.06
CA ASP A 170 -4.52 2.17 -0.98
C ASP A 170 -5.13 1.76 -2.33
N PHE A 171 -6.43 2.05 -2.48
CA PHE A 171 -7.21 1.74 -3.68
C PHE A 171 -7.29 2.92 -4.66
N GLY A 172 -6.48 3.97 -4.46
CA GLY A 172 -6.60 5.24 -5.19
C GLY A 172 -6.46 5.14 -6.72
N ILE A 173 -5.83 4.07 -7.22
CA ILE A 173 -5.72 3.80 -8.67
C ILE A 173 -6.34 2.48 -9.11
N SER A 174 -6.88 1.69 -8.18
CA SER A 174 -7.55 0.43 -8.45
C SER A 174 -8.80 0.63 -9.31
N ARG A 175 -9.28 -0.45 -9.91
CA ARG A 175 -10.43 -0.41 -10.83
C ARG A 175 -11.14 -1.74 -10.98
N LYS A 176 -12.44 -1.67 -11.23
CA LYS A 176 -13.22 -2.78 -11.78
C LYS A 176 -12.82 -2.99 -13.25
N VAL A 177 -12.75 -4.25 -13.66
CA VAL A 177 -12.38 -4.66 -15.01
C VAL A 177 -13.32 -5.75 -15.50
N GLU A 178 -13.42 -5.93 -16.81
CA GLU A 178 -14.03 -7.13 -17.38
C GLU A 178 -12.98 -8.22 -17.53
N PRO A 179 -13.15 -9.41 -16.94
CA PRO A 179 -12.11 -10.44 -16.98
C PRO A 179 -11.74 -10.88 -18.38
N PHE A 180 -12.72 -11.08 -19.26
CA PHE A 180 -12.53 -11.72 -20.57
C PHE A 180 -12.82 -10.79 -21.76
N GLU A 181 -13.39 -9.61 -21.53
CA GLU A 181 -13.66 -8.62 -22.57
C GLU A 181 -12.46 -7.69 -22.73
N LYS A 182 -11.98 -7.52 -23.96
CA LYS A 182 -10.92 -6.55 -24.24
C LYS A 182 -11.48 -5.13 -24.21
N LYS A 183 -10.86 -4.26 -23.42
CA LYS A 183 -11.20 -2.84 -23.32
C LYS A 183 -9.92 -2.01 -23.32
N ASN A 184 -10.08 -0.71 -23.57
CA ASN A 184 -8.99 0.24 -23.40
C ASN A 184 -8.87 0.61 -21.92
N TYR A 185 -7.79 0.17 -21.27
CA TYR A 185 -7.49 0.50 -19.89
C TYR A 185 -6.34 1.49 -19.80
N THR A 186 -6.53 2.58 -19.08
CA THR A 186 -5.44 3.52 -18.76
C THR A 186 -4.37 2.81 -17.94
N ILE A 187 -3.12 2.97 -18.35
CA ILE A 187 -1.97 2.40 -17.65
C ILE A 187 -1.74 3.24 -16.39
N ARG A 188 -1.63 2.56 -15.25
CA ARG A 188 -1.44 3.14 -13.93
C ARG A 188 -0.46 2.29 -13.14
N GLY A 189 0.16 2.88 -12.13
CA GLY A 189 1.08 2.19 -11.24
C GLY A 189 2.34 3.00 -10.96
N SER A 190 3.06 2.59 -9.93
CA SER A 190 4.37 3.15 -9.60
C SER A 190 5.42 2.60 -10.57
N LEU A 191 6.12 3.49 -11.29
CA LEU A 191 7.01 3.15 -12.42
C LEU A 191 7.85 1.87 -12.20
N TYR A 192 8.56 1.78 -11.07
CA TYR A 192 9.44 0.65 -10.71
C TYR A 192 8.74 -0.69 -10.43
N TYR A 193 7.42 -0.77 -10.57
CA TYR A 193 6.61 -1.97 -10.36
C TYR A 193 5.77 -2.32 -11.60
N ILE A 194 5.73 -1.44 -12.61
CA ILE A 194 4.92 -1.63 -13.82
C ILE A 194 5.46 -2.80 -14.64
N ALA A 195 4.56 -3.67 -15.10
CA ALA A 195 4.90 -4.85 -15.89
C ALA A 195 5.45 -4.48 -17.30
N PRO A 196 6.32 -5.32 -17.90
CA PRO A 196 6.96 -5.05 -19.18
C PRO A 196 6.00 -4.71 -20.33
N GLU A 197 4.86 -5.39 -20.43
CA GLU A 197 3.84 -5.17 -21.44
C GLU A 197 3.16 -3.80 -21.33
N LEU A 198 3.02 -3.27 -20.10
CA LEU A 198 2.50 -1.93 -19.85
C LEU A 198 3.57 -0.88 -20.10
N LEU A 199 4.82 -1.15 -19.69
CA LEU A 199 5.98 -0.30 -20.02
C LEU A 199 6.17 -0.19 -21.55
N ALA A 200 5.95 -1.27 -22.30
CA ALA A 200 6.03 -1.27 -23.75
C ALA A 200 5.08 -0.24 -24.37
N ALA A 201 3.81 -0.24 -23.97
CA ALA A 201 2.80 0.71 -24.42
C ALA A 201 3.17 2.16 -24.01
N LEU A 202 3.56 2.37 -22.75
CA LEU A 202 4.02 3.68 -22.29
C LEU A 202 5.24 4.20 -23.07
N SER A 203 6.16 3.30 -23.45
CA SER A 203 7.41 3.66 -24.14
C SER A 203 7.20 4.24 -25.54
N VAL A 204 6.05 3.96 -26.16
CA VAL A 204 5.64 4.50 -27.46
C VAL A 204 4.60 5.62 -27.32
N GLY A 205 4.45 6.18 -26.12
CA GLY A 205 3.55 7.32 -25.85
C GLY A 205 2.08 6.95 -25.65
N GLN A 206 1.73 5.66 -25.52
CA GLN A 206 0.35 5.26 -25.23
C GLN A 206 0.07 5.39 -23.73
N ALA A 207 -0.98 6.13 -23.38
CA ALA A 207 -1.47 6.22 -22.00
C ALA A 207 -2.40 5.06 -21.60
N SER A 208 -2.83 4.24 -22.57
CA SER A 208 -3.77 3.14 -22.39
C SER A 208 -3.34 1.93 -23.20
N ILE A 209 -3.78 0.74 -22.77
CA ILE A 209 -3.55 -0.54 -23.44
C ILE A 209 -4.90 -1.21 -23.73
N TYR A 210 -5.01 -1.85 -24.90
CA TYR A 210 -6.19 -2.65 -25.27
C TYR A 210 -5.98 -4.11 -24.87
N CYS A 211 -6.51 -4.50 -23.71
CA CYS A 211 -6.30 -5.82 -23.12
C CYS A 211 -7.52 -6.26 -22.32
N THR A 212 -7.52 -7.50 -21.81
CA THR A 212 -8.57 -7.97 -20.88
C THR A 212 -8.24 -7.57 -19.44
N GLY A 213 -9.21 -7.71 -18.53
CA GLY A 213 -8.96 -7.57 -17.10
C GLY A 213 -7.98 -8.62 -16.57
N GLU A 214 -7.97 -9.82 -17.14
CA GLU A 214 -7.05 -10.89 -16.76
C GLU A 214 -5.59 -10.51 -17.06
N ASP A 215 -5.33 -9.89 -18.22
CA ASP A 215 -4.01 -9.38 -18.57
C ASP A 215 -3.50 -8.38 -17.52
N LEU A 216 -4.39 -7.51 -17.00
CA LEU A 216 -4.05 -6.56 -15.95
C LEU A 216 -3.84 -7.22 -14.58
N SER A 217 -4.61 -8.28 -14.27
CA SER A 217 -4.41 -9.08 -13.05
C SER A 217 -3.04 -9.77 -13.06
N VAL A 218 -2.60 -10.26 -14.23
CA VAL A 218 -1.27 -10.84 -14.44
C VAL A 218 -0.16 -9.77 -14.41
N ALA A 219 -0.46 -8.51 -14.70
CA ALA A 219 0.46 -7.40 -14.47
C ALA A 219 0.65 -7.10 -12.96
N ASP A 220 -0.39 -7.25 -12.14
CA ASP A 220 -0.25 -7.19 -10.67
C ASP A 220 0.60 -8.36 -10.12
N VAL A 221 0.57 -9.54 -10.76
CA VAL A 221 1.48 -10.65 -10.43
C VAL A 221 2.95 -10.26 -10.61
N PHE A 222 3.26 -9.55 -11.70
CA PHE A 222 4.62 -9.03 -11.92
C PHE A 222 5.02 -8.05 -10.81
N SER A 223 4.11 -7.17 -10.42
CA SER A 223 4.31 -6.21 -9.33
C SER A 223 4.63 -6.91 -8.00
N LEU A 224 3.95 -8.03 -7.70
CA LEU A 224 4.29 -8.90 -6.56
C LEU A 224 5.68 -9.52 -6.70
N GLY A 225 6.08 -9.92 -7.92
CA GLY A 225 7.44 -10.38 -8.22
C GLY A 225 8.50 -9.33 -7.89
N VAL A 226 8.26 -8.07 -8.25
CA VAL A 226 9.14 -6.95 -7.88
C VAL A 226 9.20 -6.77 -6.35
N VAL A 227 8.07 -6.89 -5.64
CA VAL A 227 8.04 -6.88 -4.17
C VAL A 227 8.94 -7.98 -3.61
N ALA A 228 8.78 -9.23 -4.06
CA ALA A 228 9.59 -10.36 -3.62
C ALA A 228 11.09 -10.14 -3.89
N TYR A 229 11.44 -9.68 -5.10
CA TYR A 229 12.82 -9.36 -5.48
C TYR A 229 13.44 -8.35 -4.51
N ARG A 230 12.73 -7.24 -4.25
CA ARG A 230 13.21 -6.18 -3.38
C ARG A 230 13.40 -6.64 -1.94
N MET A 231 12.50 -7.47 -1.42
CA MET A 231 12.61 -8.01 -0.06
C MET A 231 13.76 -9.01 0.07
N LEU A 232 13.95 -9.90 -0.92
CA LEU A 232 14.96 -10.97 -0.85
C LEU A 232 16.39 -10.49 -1.10
N THR A 233 16.55 -9.42 -1.89
CA THR A 233 17.87 -8.90 -2.31
C THR A 233 18.23 -7.56 -1.66
N GLY A 234 17.24 -6.83 -1.11
CA GLY A 234 17.41 -5.45 -0.66
C GLY A 234 17.65 -4.44 -1.80
N LYS A 235 17.53 -4.85 -3.07
CA LYS A 235 17.81 -4.02 -4.25
C LYS A 235 16.59 -3.83 -5.14
N SER A 236 16.59 -2.74 -5.91
CA SER A 236 15.63 -2.54 -7.00
C SER A 236 16.02 -3.41 -8.19
N PRO A 237 15.08 -4.14 -8.81
CA PRO A 237 15.38 -4.86 -10.05
C PRO A 237 15.58 -3.93 -11.25
N PHE A 238 15.06 -2.69 -11.17
CA PHE A 238 15.24 -1.68 -12.21
C PHE A 238 16.31 -0.67 -11.80
N THR A 239 17.14 -0.27 -12.76
CA THR A 239 18.25 0.69 -12.60
C THR A 239 17.98 2.06 -13.24
N CYS A 240 16.94 2.18 -14.07
CA CYS A 240 16.62 3.41 -14.81
C CYS A 240 15.41 4.14 -14.22
N GLY A 241 15.45 5.48 -14.27
CA GLY A 241 14.43 6.36 -13.69
C GLY A 241 13.27 6.72 -14.61
N ASP A 242 13.33 6.36 -15.89
CA ASP A 242 12.33 6.69 -16.90
C ASP A 242 11.73 5.43 -17.56
N VAL A 243 10.58 5.61 -18.21
CA VAL A 243 9.83 4.53 -18.88
C VAL A 243 10.65 3.82 -19.95
N HIS A 244 11.38 4.56 -20.78
CA HIS A 244 12.12 3.99 -21.91
C HIS A 244 13.27 3.12 -21.41
N GLY A 245 14.06 3.64 -20.46
CA GLY A 245 15.13 2.90 -19.81
C GLY A 245 14.63 1.64 -19.09
N GLN A 246 13.51 1.72 -18.38
CA GLN A 246 12.93 0.54 -17.73
C GLN A 246 12.46 -0.50 -18.74
N TYR A 247 11.73 -0.09 -19.78
CA TYR A 247 11.31 -1.01 -20.82
C TYR A 247 12.50 -1.69 -21.50
N ALA A 248 13.54 -0.93 -21.85
CA ALA A 248 14.79 -1.49 -22.40
C ALA A 248 15.44 -2.51 -21.44
N HIS A 249 15.46 -2.22 -20.14
CA HIS A 249 15.98 -3.14 -19.13
C HIS A 249 15.20 -4.46 -19.05
N THR A 250 13.87 -4.43 -19.20
CA THR A 250 13.08 -5.67 -19.21
C THR A 250 13.46 -6.62 -20.36
N ARG A 251 13.99 -6.07 -21.47
CA ARG A 251 14.42 -6.87 -22.64
C ARG A 251 15.76 -7.57 -22.42
N THR A 252 16.62 -7.02 -21.56
CA THR A 252 17.89 -7.65 -21.17
C THR A 252 17.71 -8.69 -20.05
N GLY A 253 16.55 -8.68 -19.39
CA GLY A 253 16.28 -9.51 -18.22
C GLY A 253 16.77 -8.86 -16.92
N PHE A 254 16.37 -9.46 -15.80
CA PHE A 254 16.70 -9.00 -14.45
C PHE A 254 17.90 -9.78 -13.87
N ASP A 255 18.65 -9.15 -12.97
CA ASP A 255 19.82 -9.78 -12.32
C ASP A 255 19.36 -10.81 -11.27
N PHE A 256 19.50 -12.09 -11.62
CA PHE A 256 19.33 -13.25 -10.73
C PHE A 256 20.65 -14.00 -10.48
N SER A 257 21.79 -13.32 -10.64
CA SER A 257 23.12 -13.89 -10.43
C SER A 257 23.37 -14.25 -8.97
N ASP A 258 24.35 -15.14 -8.74
CA ASP A 258 24.74 -15.58 -7.39
C ASP A 258 25.29 -14.44 -6.53
N ARG A 259 25.75 -13.34 -7.12
CA ARG A 259 26.17 -12.14 -6.37
C ARG A 259 25.04 -11.58 -5.52
N LEU A 260 23.81 -11.57 -6.04
CA LEU A 260 22.63 -11.05 -5.31
C LEU A 260 21.86 -12.18 -4.61
N TRP A 261 21.85 -13.37 -5.20
CA TRP A 261 20.99 -14.48 -4.79
C TRP A 261 21.72 -15.65 -4.14
N GLY A 262 23.03 -15.56 -3.89
CA GLY A 262 23.85 -16.66 -3.37
C GLY A 262 23.43 -17.13 -1.98
N HIS A 263 22.89 -16.23 -1.15
CA HIS A 263 22.37 -16.54 0.19
C HIS A 263 20.88 -16.91 0.19
N ARG A 264 20.25 -17.01 -0.98
CA ARG A 264 18.82 -17.33 -1.13
C ARG A 264 18.66 -18.72 -1.74
N SER A 265 17.61 -19.40 -1.35
CA SER A 265 17.27 -20.73 -1.84
C SER A 265 16.94 -20.71 -3.34
N MET A 266 17.20 -21.83 -4.02
CA MET A 266 16.82 -21.99 -5.42
C MET A 266 15.32 -21.80 -5.63
N GLN A 267 14.51 -22.22 -4.65
CA GLN A 267 13.06 -22.05 -4.65
C GLN A 267 12.66 -20.58 -4.62
N ALA A 268 13.29 -19.75 -3.78
CA ALA A 268 13.03 -18.32 -3.71
C ALA A 268 13.38 -17.60 -5.03
N ARG A 269 14.53 -17.97 -5.61
CA ARG A 269 15.00 -17.45 -6.90
C ARG A 269 14.03 -17.82 -8.02
N ALA A 270 13.70 -19.10 -8.15
CA ALA A 270 12.80 -19.61 -9.20
C ALA A 270 11.37 -19.03 -9.06
N PHE A 271 10.87 -18.90 -7.84
CA PHE A 271 9.58 -18.26 -7.56
C PHE A 271 9.57 -16.82 -8.07
N THR A 272 10.56 -16.02 -7.68
CA THR A 272 10.65 -14.61 -8.08
C THR A 272 10.84 -14.45 -9.59
N GLN A 273 11.70 -15.28 -10.20
CA GLN A 273 11.89 -15.32 -11.66
C GLN A 273 10.59 -15.59 -12.42
N ARG A 274 9.77 -16.53 -11.91
CA ARG A 274 8.47 -16.84 -12.51
C ARG A 274 7.53 -15.64 -12.48
N LEU A 275 7.38 -15.00 -11.31
CA LEU A 275 6.49 -13.83 -11.18
C LEU A 275 6.94 -12.66 -12.07
N MET A 276 8.26 -12.47 -12.19
CA MET A 276 8.85 -11.41 -13.01
C MET A 276 9.09 -11.80 -14.47
N ALA A 277 8.49 -12.90 -14.95
CA ALA A 277 8.67 -13.32 -16.33
C ALA A 277 8.17 -12.23 -17.31
N VAL A 278 8.98 -11.92 -18.33
CA VAL A 278 8.64 -10.89 -19.33
C VAL A 278 7.37 -11.26 -20.08
N ASN A 279 7.22 -12.54 -20.44
CA ASN A 279 5.98 -13.05 -21.03
C ASN A 279 4.93 -13.25 -19.92
N PRO A 280 3.78 -12.53 -19.95
CA PRO A 280 2.74 -12.61 -18.93
C PRO A 280 2.21 -14.03 -18.70
N SER A 281 2.03 -14.82 -19.78
CA SER A 281 1.55 -16.21 -19.71
C SER A 281 2.42 -17.15 -18.87
N LYS A 282 3.66 -16.77 -18.57
CA LYS A 282 4.60 -17.59 -17.77
C LYS A 282 4.52 -17.29 -16.27
N ARG A 283 3.80 -16.24 -15.86
CA ARG A 283 3.71 -15.81 -14.45
C ARG A 283 2.78 -16.69 -13.61
N GLY A 284 1.77 -17.27 -14.26
CA GLY A 284 0.69 -17.99 -13.59
C GLY A 284 -0.38 -17.06 -13.03
N ASP A 285 -1.38 -17.64 -12.38
CA ASP A 285 -2.47 -16.94 -11.72
C ASP A 285 -2.25 -16.90 -10.19
N TRP A 286 -3.13 -16.21 -9.48
CA TRP A 286 -3.01 -16.08 -8.03
C TRP A 286 -3.10 -17.42 -7.28
N SER A 287 -3.89 -18.37 -7.78
CA SER A 287 -4.01 -19.72 -7.21
C SER A 287 -2.69 -20.48 -7.32
N GLY A 288 -2.07 -20.49 -8.51
CA GLY A 288 -0.76 -21.09 -8.72
C GLY A 288 0.40 -20.39 -7.99
N ILE A 289 0.19 -19.19 -7.45
CA ILE A 289 1.14 -18.52 -6.55
C ILE A 289 1.01 -19.05 -5.13
N VAL A 290 -0.23 -19.11 -4.62
CA VAL A 290 -0.54 -19.65 -3.29
C VAL A 290 -0.02 -21.08 -3.12
N ASP A 291 -0.19 -21.91 -4.15
CA ASP A 291 0.20 -23.33 -4.12
C ASP A 291 1.68 -23.58 -4.47
N SER A 292 2.46 -22.54 -4.74
CA SER A 292 3.85 -22.70 -5.16
C SER A 292 4.74 -23.29 -4.05
N ASN A 293 5.73 -24.10 -4.45
CA ASN A 293 6.64 -24.77 -3.51
C ASN A 293 7.36 -23.82 -2.56
N PHE A 294 7.77 -22.63 -3.02
CA PHE A 294 8.40 -21.63 -2.17
C PHE A 294 7.45 -21.20 -1.03
N ILE A 295 6.20 -20.91 -1.37
CA ILE A 295 5.18 -20.48 -0.41
C ILE A 295 4.83 -21.62 0.56
N THR A 296 4.44 -22.79 0.06
CA THR A 296 3.92 -23.88 0.88
C THR A 296 4.98 -24.50 1.81
N GLN A 297 6.27 -24.42 1.45
CA GLN A 297 7.36 -24.90 2.29
C GLN A 297 7.83 -23.83 3.30
N LYS A 298 8.06 -22.58 2.87
CA LYS A 298 8.69 -21.57 3.73
C LYS A 298 7.73 -20.98 4.75
N THR A 299 6.43 -20.92 4.45
CA THR A 299 5.43 -20.41 5.40
C THR A 299 5.23 -21.31 6.62
N ARG A 300 5.64 -22.58 6.55
CA ARG A 300 5.62 -23.51 7.71
C ARG A 300 6.50 -23.05 8.86
N ALA A 301 7.56 -22.29 8.56
CA ALA A 301 8.46 -21.72 9.56
C ALA A 301 7.99 -20.34 10.09
N MET A 302 6.88 -19.80 9.57
CA MET A 302 6.38 -18.49 10.01
C MET A 302 5.98 -18.47 11.50
N PRO A 303 5.28 -19.48 12.06
CA PRO A 303 4.95 -19.47 13.49
C PRO A 303 6.17 -19.45 14.40
N GLU A 304 7.26 -20.10 14.02
CA GLU A 304 8.52 -20.10 14.77
C GLU A 304 9.21 -18.73 14.70
N LEU A 305 9.26 -18.12 13.52
CA LEU A 305 9.77 -16.75 13.35
C LEU A 305 9.01 -15.74 14.21
N LEU A 306 7.67 -15.85 14.27
CA LEU A 306 6.85 -14.99 15.09
C LEU A 306 7.15 -15.13 16.59
N LYS A 307 7.37 -16.36 17.06
CA LYS A 307 7.77 -16.62 18.46
C LYS A 307 9.13 -15.99 18.77
N LEU A 308 10.12 -16.22 17.91
CA LEU A 308 11.47 -15.66 18.11
C LEU A 308 11.45 -14.14 18.17
N ARG A 309 10.62 -13.49 17.33
CA ARG A 309 10.41 -12.04 17.41
C ARG A 309 9.77 -11.61 18.74
N GLN A 310 8.76 -12.33 19.22
CA GLN A 310 8.12 -12.00 20.50
C GLN A 310 9.10 -12.07 21.66
N GLU A 311 10.00 -13.06 21.66
CA GLU A 311 11.07 -13.17 22.66
C GLU A 311 12.02 -11.96 22.60
N ILE A 312 12.45 -11.56 21.40
CA ILE A 312 13.30 -10.37 21.20
C ILE A 312 12.62 -9.09 21.72
N ILE A 313 11.33 -8.89 21.46
CA ILE A 313 10.59 -7.70 21.90
C ILE A 313 10.36 -7.70 23.40
N ALA A 314 10.10 -8.87 24.01
CA ALA A 314 9.97 -8.99 25.46
C ALA A 314 11.28 -8.59 26.17
N ASP A 315 12.42 -8.92 25.57
CA ASP A 315 13.74 -8.55 26.09
C ASP A 315 14.11 -7.07 25.80
N ASN A 316 13.51 -6.48 24.76
CA ASN A 316 13.69 -5.08 24.35
C ASN A 316 12.39 -4.27 24.49
N GLU A 317 11.99 -3.91 25.73
CA GLU A 317 10.86 -2.99 26.02
C GLU A 317 10.92 -1.64 25.24
N ALA A 318 12.06 -1.32 24.62
CA ALA A 318 12.27 -0.13 23.80
C ALA A 318 11.74 -0.23 22.34
N GLU A 319 11.59 -1.42 21.75
CA GLU A 319 11.25 -1.55 20.32
C GLU A 319 9.77 -1.27 20.00
N LEU A 320 8.89 -1.28 21.02
CA LEU A 320 7.51 -0.82 20.92
C LEU A 320 7.39 0.68 20.56
N LYS A 321 8.49 1.45 20.58
CA LYS A 321 8.51 2.91 20.48
C LYS A 321 8.84 3.53 19.13
N GLU A 322 8.95 2.79 18.01
CA GLU A 322 9.11 3.49 16.72
C GLU A 322 7.78 3.95 16.06
N TRP A 323 6.62 3.48 16.56
CA TRP A 323 5.29 3.97 16.14
C TRP A 323 4.36 4.38 17.30
N SER A 324 4.79 4.22 18.55
CA SER A 324 4.04 4.66 19.74
C SER A 324 4.47 6.05 20.25
N THR A 325 5.59 6.62 19.81
CA THR A 325 6.00 8.01 20.13
C THR A 325 5.89 8.92 18.91
N ILE A 326 4.67 9.39 18.64
CA ILE A 326 4.54 10.84 18.65
C ILE A 326 4.08 11.10 20.06
N GLU A 327 5.03 11.50 20.90
CA GLU A 327 4.84 11.67 22.32
C GLU A 327 3.53 12.42 22.60
N ASP A 328 2.81 11.93 23.61
CA ASP A 328 1.97 12.74 24.47
C ASP A 328 2.85 13.85 25.07
N THR A 329 3.24 14.83 24.26
CA THR A 329 3.59 16.13 24.81
C THR A 329 2.29 16.64 25.39
N ALA A 330 2.20 16.56 26.70
CA ALA A 330 1.17 17.17 27.51
C ALA A 330 1.13 18.67 27.16
N VAL A 331 0.39 19.03 26.11
CA VAL A 331 -0.07 20.39 25.93
C VAL A 331 -1.26 20.50 26.87
N SER A 332 -1.00 21.03 28.06
CA SER A 332 -2.05 21.40 29.00
C SER A 332 -3.13 22.21 28.27
N PRO A 333 -4.42 22.11 28.64
CA PRO A 333 -5.50 22.84 27.96
C PRO A 333 -5.44 24.38 28.07
N HIS A 334 -4.37 24.96 28.62
CA HIS A 334 -4.31 26.37 29.01
C HIS A 334 -3.33 27.25 28.24
N THR A 335 -2.68 26.78 27.17
CA THR A 335 -1.70 27.61 26.43
C THR A 335 -2.02 27.82 24.94
N VAL A 336 -3.31 27.87 24.58
CA VAL A 336 -3.75 28.45 23.30
C VAL A 336 -4.45 29.78 23.58
N MET A 337 -3.68 30.75 24.03
CA MET A 337 -4.05 32.16 23.96
C MET A 337 -2.88 32.91 23.31
N CYS A 338 -3.21 33.57 22.21
CA CYS A 338 -2.41 34.59 21.54
C CYS A 338 -1.16 34.12 20.78
N ARG A 339 -1.30 33.98 19.46
CA ARG A 339 -0.63 34.86 18.51
C ARG A 339 -1.31 34.77 17.15
N ARG A 340 -2.27 35.69 16.95
CA ARG A 340 -2.62 36.20 15.62
C ARG A 340 -1.39 36.95 15.10
N THR A 341 -0.70 36.42 14.11
CA THR A 341 0.15 37.23 13.24
C THR A 341 -0.29 36.98 11.81
N PHE A 342 -0.96 38.00 11.27
CA PHE A 342 -1.25 38.20 9.87
C PHE A 342 0.00 37.98 9.03
N PHE A 343 -0.11 37.20 7.95
CA PHE A 343 0.77 37.33 6.80
C PHE A 343 -0.07 37.58 5.56
N SER A 344 0.04 38.80 5.05
CA SER A 344 -0.41 39.23 3.73
C SER A 344 0.48 38.61 2.65
N PRO A 345 -0.05 38.25 1.47
CA PRO A 345 0.74 37.84 0.31
C PRO A 345 1.34 39.08 -0.36
N PHE A 346 2.49 38.93 -1.02
CA PHE A 346 3.08 39.71 -2.14
C PHE A 346 4.60 39.84 -1.97
N SER A 347 5.35 39.16 -2.85
CA SER A 347 6.39 39.75 -3.71
C SER A 347 7.44 38.69 -4.10
N PHE A 348 7.36 38.16 -5.32
CA PHE A 348 8.50 37.61 -6.03
C PHE A 348 8.54 38.24 -7.42
N PHE A 349 9.45 39.20 -7.59
CA PHE A 349 10.06 39.57 -8.86
C PHE A 349 11.50 39.98 -8.55
N LYS A 350 12.45 39.12 -8.92
CA LYS A 350 13.62 39.44 -9.74
C LYS A 350 14.33 38.17 -10.14
#